data_AF-A0A1H8PYG6-F1
#
_entry.id   AF-A0A1H8PYG6-F1
#
_cell.length_a   1.000
_cell.length_b   1.000
_cell.length_c   1.000
_cell.angle_alpha   90.00
_cell.angle_beta   90.00
_cell.angle_gamma   90.00
#
_symmetry.space_group_name_H-M   'P 1'
#
loop_
_entity.id
_entity.type
_entity.pdbx_description
1 polymer ?
#
loop_
_entity_poly.entity_id
_entity_poly.type
_entity_poly.pdbx_seq_one_letter_code
_entity_poly.pdbx_strand_id
1 'polypeptide(L)' 'MSGDPVVLDETELRVAELAAHGTGVHAIAEALGVSTSAVREHLTRVYRKLGGVAGG' A
#
# COMPACT_ATOMS: atom_id res chain seq x y z
N MET A 1 -20.72 3.43 11.71
CA MET A 1 -19.82 2.90 10.66
C MET A 1 -18.64 2.26 11.39
N SER A 2 -18.65 0.95 11.58
CA SER A 2 -17.46 0.23 12.04
C SER A 2 -16.80 -0.33 10.80
N GLY A 3 -15.81 0.38 10.27
CA GLY A 3 -14.85 -0.23 9.36
C GLY A 3 -13.82 -0.91 10.25
N ASP A 4 -13.74 -2.23 10.20
CA ASP A 4 -12.67 -2.96 10.88
C ASP A 4 -11.32 -2.41 10.39
N PRO A 5 -10.35 -2.18 11.30
CA PRO A 5 -9.04 -1.67 10.90
C PRO A 5 -8.40 -2.69 9.97
N VAL A 6 -8.20 -2.28 8.72
CA VAL A 6 -7.50 -3.07 7.72
C VAL A 6 -6.04 -3.22 8.18
N VAL A 7 -5.64 -4.45 8.49
CA VAL A 7 -4.26 -4.76 8.89
C VAL A 7 -3.38 -4.77 7.64
N LEU A 8 -2.66 -3.65 7.45
CA LEU A 8 -1.56 -3.55 6.50
C LEU A 8 -0.28 -4.03 7.19
N ASP A 9 0.58 -4.74 6.46
CA ASP A 9 1.95 -4.95 6.93
C ASP A 9 2.75 -3.63 6.91
N GLU A 10 3.91 -3.60 7.56
CA GLU A 10 4.73 -2.38 7.65
C GLU A 10 5.12 -1.82 6.28
N THR A 11 5.34 -2.69 5.29
CA THR A 11 5.72 -2.28 3.93
C THR A 11 4.52 -1.73 3.18
N GLU A 12 3.37 -2.40 3.27
CA GLU A 12 2.10 -1.96 2.71
C GLU A 12 1.66 -0.61 3.29
N LEU A 13 1.77 -0.43 4.61
CA LEU A 13 1.47 0.83 5.27
C LEU A 13 2.38 1.94 4.75
N ARG A 14 3.70 1.68 4.67
CA ARG A 14 4.66 2.69 4.22
C ARG A 14 4.46 3.09 2.76
N VAL A 15 4.18 2.12 1.90
CA VAL A 15 3.83 2.37 0.50
C VAL A 15 2.53 3.17 0.39
N ALA A 16 1.51 2.83 1.19
CA ALA A 16 0.22 3.52 1.21
C ALA A 16 0.35 4.98 1.68
N GLU A 17 1.11 5.23 2.75
CA GLU A 17 1.40 6.58 3.26
C GLU A 17 2.06 7.45 2.20
N LEU A 18 3.16 6.96 1.61
CA LEU A 18 3.90 7.72 0.59
C LEU A 18 3.04 8.02 -0.64
N ALA A 19 2.24 7.04 -1.09
CA ALA A 19 1.31 7.23 -2.19
C ALA A 19 0.19 8.22 -1.84
N ALA A 20 -0.33 8.20 -0.61
CA ALA A 20 -1.33 9.16 -0.13
C ALA A 20 -0.81 10.61 -0.12
N HIS A 21 0.50 10.78 0.09
CA HIS A 21 1.18 12.08 -0.04
C HIS A 21 1.49 12.48 -1.50
N GLY A 22 1.03 11.72 -2.50
CA GLY A 22 1.26 12.00 -3.92
C GLY A 22 2.64 11.56 -4.42
N THR A 23 3.38 10.76 -3.65
CA THR A 23 4.69 10.25 -4.07
C THR A 23 4.52 9.24 -5.20
N GLY A 24 5.23 9.44 -6.31
CA GLY A 24 5.19 8.52 -7.44
C GLY A 24 5.90 7.19 -7.15
N VAL A 25 5.49 6.11 -7.82
CA VAL A 25 6.01 4.75 -7.61
C VAL A 25 7.53 4.61 -7.77
N HIS A 26 8.17 5.46 -8.58
CA HIS A 26 9.62 5.51 -8.73
C HIS A 26 10.31 6.06 -7.47
N ALA A 27 9.80 7.16 -6.92
CA ALA A 27 10.35 7.75 -5.70
C ALA A 27 10.09 6.86 -4.48
N ILE A 28 8.95 6.16 -4.43
CA ILE A 28 8.67 5.16 -3.38
C ILE A 28 9.65 3.99 -3.46
N ALA A 29 9.91 3.49 -4.67
CA ALA A 29 10.84 2.39 -4.90
C ALA A 29 12.25 2.73 -4.39
N GLU A 30 12.75 3.91 -4.74
CA GLU A 30 14.04 4.42 -4.24
C GLU A 30 14.04 4.58 -2.71
N ALA A 31 12.98 5.17 -2.14
CA ALA A 31 12.88 5.41 -0.70
C ALA A 31 12.84 4.12 0.14
N LEU A 32 12.30 3.04 -0.42
CA LEU A 32 12.17 1.74 0.25
C LEU A 32 13.25 0.73 -0.17
N GLY A 33 14.10 1.06 -1.16
CA GLY A 33 15.11 0.15 -1.69
C GLY A 33 14.53 -1.08 -2.40
N VAL A 34 13.36 -0.94 -3.02
CA VAL A 34 12.65 -2.02 -3.72
C VAL A 34 12.45 -1.68 -5.21
N SER A 35 12.00 -2.65 -6.01
CA SER A 35 11.65 -2.38 -7.40
C SER A 35 10.31 -1.64 -7.53
N THR A 36 10.15 -0.86 -8.61
CA THR A 36 8.86 -0.20 -8.91
C THR A 36 7.72 -1.20 -9.13
N SER A 37 8.02 -2.41 -9.61
CA SER A 37 7.07 -3.51 -9.72
C SER A 37 6.58 -3.98 -8.35
N ALA A 38 7.48 -4.10 -7.37
CA ALA A 38 7.11 -4.44 -5.99
C ALA A 38 6.20 -3.36 -5.39
N VAL A 39 6.50 -2.07 -5.61
CA VAL A 39 5.63 -0.96 -5.17
C VAL A 39 4.23 -1.08 -5.75
N ARG A 40 4.08 -1.36 -7.06
CA ARG A 40 2.77 -1.55 -7.70
C ARG A 40 2.02 -2.75 -7.13
N GLU A 41 2.73 -3.84 -6.83
CA GLU A 41 2.14 -5.01 -6.21
C GLU A 41 1.63 -4.70 -4.80
N HIS A 42 2.44 -4.04 -3.97
CA HIS A 42 2.03 -3.59 -2.64
C HIS A 42 0.81 -2.67 -2.72
N LEU A 43 0.80 -1.68 -3.63
CA LEU A 43 -0.37 -0.82 -3.85
C LEU A 43 -1.60 -1.63 -4.25
N THR A 44 -1.45 -2.63 -5.11
CA THR A 44 -2.57 -3.51 -5.51
C THR A 44 -3.12 -4.27 -4.31
N ARG A 45 -2.26 -4.79 -3.43
CA ARG A 45 -2.66 -5.49 -2.20
C ARG A 45 -3.35 -4.53 -1.21
N VAL A 46 -2.77 -3.34 -1.00
CA VAL A 46 -3.34 -2.26 -0.19
C VAL A 46 -4.74 -1.89 -0.69
N TYR A 47 -4.90 -1.65 -1.99
CA TYR A 47 -6.21 -1.29 -2.57
C TYR A 47 -7.23 -2.43 -2.46
N ARG A 48 -6.81 -3.69 -2.57
CA ARG A 48 -7.71 -4.84 -2.33
C ARG A 48 -8.17 -4.89 -0.88
N LYS A 49 -7.26 -4.66 0.05
CA LYS A 49 -7.54 -4.66 1.49
C LYS A 49 -8.43 -3.48 1.90
N LEU A 50 -8.19 -2.29 1.36
CA LEU A 50 -8.96 -1.06 1.64
C LEU A 50 -10.27 -0.93 0.85
N GLY A 51 -10.37 -1.56 -0.32
CA GLY A 51 -11.47 -1.40 -1.27
C GLY A 51 -12.61 -2.43 -1.16
N GLY A 52 -12.55 -3.36 -0.21
CA GLY A 52 -13.71 -4.22 0.11
C GLY A 52 -13.58 -5.71 -0.22
N VAL A 53 -12.47 -6.35 0.15
CA VAL A 53 -12.49 -7.77 0.51
C VAL A 53 -11.65 -7.98 1.76
N ALA A 54 -12.23 -7.61 2.91
CA ALA A 54 -12.05 -8.38 4.13
C ALA A 54 -12.72 -9.75 3.88
N GLY A 55 -12.03 -10.62 3.15
CA GLY A 55 -12.52 -11.96 2.86
C GLY A 55 -12.18 -12.90 4.01
N GLY A 56 -13.19 -13.23 4.83
CA GLY A 56 -13.12 -14.21 5.92
C GLY A 56 -14.19 -13.97 6.95
#